data_AF-A0A8T3ZMV5-F1
#
_entry.id   AF-A0A8T3ZMV5-F1
#
_cell.length_a   1.000
_cell.length_b   1.000
_cell.length_c   1.000
_cell.angle_alpha   90.00
_cell.angle_beta   90.00
_cell.angle_gamma   90.00
#
_symmetry.space_group_name_H-M   'P 1'
#
loop_
_entity.id
_entity.type
_entity.pdbx_description
1 polymer ?
#
loop_
_entity_poly.entity_id
_entity_poly.type
_entity_poly.pdbx_seq_one_letter_code
_entity_poly.pdbx_strand_id
1 'polypeptide(L)'
;MFCEHPKSIYADKKQWLIHLSTHREAIIRYIVDHFEKCPLGAYPKLIKDKTEYASHIRWAHTKRELYIWAYHNLVESQIAIYP
;
A
#
# COMPACT_ATOMS: atom_id res chain seq x y z
N MET A 1 10.14 9.76 0.13
CA MET A 1 10.57 8.39 -0.25
C MET A 1 9.98 7.43 0.76
N PHE A 2 9.30 6.36 0.34
CA PHE A 2 8.56 5.45 1.24
C PHE A 2 9.46 4.56 2.11
N CYS A 3 10.73 4.41 1.73
CA CYS A 3 11.68 3.54 2.36
C CYS A 3 13.08 4.17 2.32
N GLU A 4 13.83 4.05 3.43
CA GLU A 4 15.24 4.47 3.53
C GLU A 4 16.19 3.39 2.96
N HIS A 5 15.73 2.16 2.80
CA HIS A 5 16.47 1.01 2.26
C HIS A 5 15.65 0.30 1.18
N PRO A 6 15.48 0.90 -0.01
CA PRO A 6 14.74 0.27 -1.10
C PRO A 6 15.35 -1.10 -1.43
N LYS A 7 14.52 -2.14 -1.58
CA LYS A 7 15.01 -3.44 -2.04
C LYS A 7 15.57 -3.30 -3.44
N SER A 8 16.57 -4.13 -3.75
CA SER A 8 17.13 -4.23 -5.10
C SER A 8 16.00 -4.53 -6.10
N ILE A 9 16.10 -3.95 -7.28
CA ILE A 9 15.10 -4.06 -8.36
C ILE A 9 14.93 -5.54 -8.79
N TYR A 10 15.95 -6.37 -8.55
CA TYR A 10 15.96 -7.82 -8.79
C TYR A 10 15.35 -8.66 -7.66
N ALA A 11 14.79 -8.04 -6.62
CA ALA A 11 14.18 -8.78 -5.52
C ALA A 11 12.87 -9.45 -5.97
N ASP A 12 12.71 -10.71 -5.58
CA ASP A 12 11.52 -11.49 -5.94
C ASP A 12 10.26 -10.97 -5.22
N LYS A 13 9.07 -11.22 -5.77
CA LYS A 13 7.78 -10.79 -5.21
C LYS A 13 7.66 -11.10 -3.72
N LYS A 14 8.12 -12.27 -3.28
CA LYS A 14 8.10 -12.66 -1.86
C LYS A 14 8.94 -11.72 -0.99
N GLN A 15 10.12 -11.32 -1.47
CA GLN A 15 11.01 -10.40 -0.74
C GLN A 15 10.42 -8.99 -0.64
N TRP A 16 9.73 -8.55 -1.70
CA TRP A 16 8.97 -7.29 -1.68
C TRP A 16 7.79 -7.32 -0.72
N LEU A 17 7.01 -8.40 -0.69
CA LEU A 17 5.89 -8.52 0.27
C LEU A 17 6.39 -8.52 1.73
N ILE A 18 7.51 -9.19 2.01
CA ILE A 18 8.16 -9.15 3.33
C ILE A 18 8.59 -7.72 3.65
N HIS A 19 9.20 -7.03 2.70
CA HIS A 19 9.62 -5.64 2.87
C HIS A 19 8.43 -4.70 3.12
N LEU A 20 7.38 -4.78 2.32
CA LEU A 20 6.17 -3.96 2.51
C LEU A 20 5.51 -4.18 3.86
N SER A 21 5.68 -5.37 4.46
CA SER A 21 5.15 -5.65 5.80
C SER A 21 5.75 -4.75 6.89
N THR A 22 6.97 -4.23 6.70
CA THR A 22 7.60 -3.26 7.63
C THR A 22 7.10 -1.83 7.42
N HIS A 23 6.35 -1.57 6.35
CA HIS A 23 5.86 -0.25 5.97
C HIS A 23 4.33 -0.12 6.06
N ARG A 24 3.66 -1.02 6.78
CA ARG A 24 2.19 -1.07 6.86
C ARG A 24 1.54 0.30 7.12
N GLU A 25 1.97 1.01 8.15
CA GLU A 25 1.37 2.31 8.53
C GLU A 25 1.66 3.42 7.50
N ALA A 26 2.84 3.38 6.87
CA ALA A 26 3.17 4.29 5.80
C ALA A 26 2.25 4.06 4.58
N ILE A 27 2.05 2.79 4.19
CA ILE A 27 1.15 2.42 3.08
C ILE A 27 -0.28 2.90 3.37
N ILE A 28 -0.77 2.72 4.60
CA ILE A 28 -2.10 3.21 5.00
C ILE A 28 -2.18 4.73 4.85
N ARG A 29 -1.18 5.46 5.36
CA ARG A 29 -1.11 6.92 5.24
C ARG A 29 -1.10 7.37 3.78
N TYR A 30 -0.33 6.70 2.92
CA TYR A 30 -0.33 6.95 1.48
C TYR A 30 -1.74 6.89 0.89
N ILE A 31 -2.45 5.79 1.19
CA ILE A 31 -3.78 5.56 0.63
C ILE A 31 -4.74 6.66 1.09
N VAL A 32 -4.72 7.00 2.38
CA VAL A 32 -5.59 8.02 2.96
C VAL A 32 -5.29 9.42 2.40
N ASP A 33 -4.02 9.73 2.10
CA ASP A 33 -3.63 11.02 1.56
C ASP A 33 -3.88 11.15 0.04
N HIS A 34 -3.92 10.05 -0.71
CA HIS A 34 -3.95 10.08 -2.18
C HIS A 34 -5.24 9.55 -2.81
N PHE A 35 -6.08 8.82 -2.06
CA PHE A 35 -7.30 8.23 -2.58
C PHE A 35 -8.50 8.71 -1.77
N GLU A 36 -9.55 9.19 -2.44
CA GLU A 36 -10.78 9.59 -1.76
C GLU A 36 -11.65 8.38 -1.35
N LYS A 37 -11.42 7.22 -1.97
CA LYS A 37 -12.16 5.97 -1.74
C LYS A 37 -11.20 4.82 -1.51
N CYS A 38 -11.62 3.83 -0.72
CA CYS A 38 -10.80 2.66 -0.43
C CYS A 38 -10.44 1.91 -1.72
N PRO A 39 -9.14 1.78 -2.07
CA PRO A 39 -8.73 1.09 -3.28
C PRO A 39 -8.60 -0.44 -3.08
N LEU A 40 -8.71 -0.92 -1.84
CA LEU A 40 -8.58 -2.32 -1.46
C LEU A 40 -9.89 -3.11 -1.60
N GLY A 41 -11.01 -2.42 -1.83
CA GLY A 41 -12.31 -3.06 -1.99
C GLY A 41 -13.45 -2.06 -2.08
N ALA A 42 -14.66 -2.56 -2.25
CA ALA A 42 -15.85 -1.72 -2.35
C ALA A 42 -16.29 -1.23 -0.96
N TYR A 43 -15.60 -0.21 -0.43
CA TYR A 43 -16.22 0.68 0.54
C TYR A 43 -16.91 1.80 -0.26
N PRO A 44 -18.25 1.75 -0.44
CA PRO A 44 -18.94 2.65 -1.37
C PRO A 44 -19.02 4.10 -0.86
N LYS A 45 -18.61 4.34 0.39
CA LYS A 45 -18.72 5.65 1.04
C LYS A 45 -17.39 6.38 1.00
N LEU A 46 -17.45 7.67 0.68
CA LEU A 46 -16.36 8.61 0.94
C LEU A 46 -16.17 8.73 2.45
N ILE A 47 -14.98 8.40 2.94
CA ILE A 47 -14.63 8.57 4.34
C ILE A 47 -13.98 9.95 4.47
N LYS A 48 -14.71 10.91 5.03
CA LYS A 48 -14.25 12.31 5.13
C LYS A 48 -13.15 12.50 6.16
N ASP A 49 -13.16 11.70 7.23
CA ASP A 49 -12.16 11.77 8.29
C ASP A 49 -10.98 10.85 8.00
N LYS A 50 -9.77 11.42 7.93
CA LYS A 50 -8.54 10.65 7.63
C LYS A 50 -8.23 9.61 8.71
N THR A 51 -8.60 9.86 9.97
CA THR A 51 -8.36 8.93 11.08
C THR A 51 -9.29 7.72 10.97
N GLU A 52 -10.57 7.97 10.69
CA GLU A 52 -11.57 6.94 10.41
C GLU A 52 -11.17 6.11 9.19
N TYR A 53 -10.65 6.76 8.15
CA TYR A 53 -10.22 6.07 6.94
C TYR A 53 -8.99 5.20 7.19
N ALA A 54 -7.99 5.71 7.91
CA ALA A 54 -6.85 4.91 8.33
C ALA A 54 -7.28 3.71 9.19
N SER A 55 -8.25 3.91 10.09
CA SER A 55 -8.82 2.84 10.92
C SER A 55 -9.54 1.79 10.06
N HIS A 56 -10.35 2.22 9.09
CA HIS A 56 -10.99 1.34 8.13
C HIS A 56 -9.97 0.47 7.40
N ILE A 57 -8.91 1.05 6.84
CA ILE A 57 -7.87 0.28 6.14
C ILE A 57 -7.18 -0.69 7.11
N ARG A 58 -6.93 -0.27 8.34
CA ARG A 58 -6.22 -1.08 9.35
C ARG A 58 -7.02 -2.33 9.75
N TRP A 59 -8.34 -2.23 9.85
CA TRP A 59 -9.18 -3.24 10.49
C TRP A 59 -10.14 -3.97 9.54
N ALA A 60 -10.59 -3.34 8.46
CA ALA A 60 -11.57 -3.92 7.55
C ALA A 60 -10.96 -4.78 6.43
N HIS A 61 -9.63 -4.72 6.23
CA HIS A 61 -8.92 -5.44 5.19
C HIS A 61 -7.87 -6.36 5.77
N THR A 62 -7.57 -7.44 5.06
CA THR A 62 -6.47 -8.31 5.47
C THR A 62 -5.13 -7.64 5.17
N LYS A 63 -4.11 -7.94 6.00
CA LYS A 63 -2.73 -7.45 5.77
C LYS A 63 -2.23 -7.86 4.37
N ARG A 64 -2.63 -9.04 3.91
CA ARG A 64 -2.23 -9.57 2.60
C ARG A 64 -2.77 -8.71 1.45
N GLU A 65 -4.04 -8.31 1.49
CA GLU A 65 -4.64 -7.46 0.47
C GLU A 65 -3.92 -6.12 0.37
N LEU A 66 -3.65 -5.49 1.52
CA LEU A 66 -2.91 -4.23 1.59
C LEU A 66 -1.53 -4.34 0.93
N TYR A 67 -0.78 -5.41 1.21
CA TYR A 67 0.58 -5.58 0.67
C TYR A 67 0.58 -5.96 -0.80
N ILE A 68 -0.38 -6.78 -1.24
CA ILE A 68 -0.54 -7.11 -2.66
C ILE A 68 -0.89 -5.86 -3.45
N TRP A 69 -1.83 -5.06 -2.96
CA TRP A 69 -2.18 -3.79 -3.59
C TRP A 69 -0.98 -2.85 -3.66
N ALA A 70 -0.25 -2.69 -2.55
CA ALA A 70 0.93 -1.82 -2.50
C ALA A 70 2.02 -2.31 -3.46
N TYR A 71 2.23 -3.62 -3.57
CA TYR A 71 3.16 -4.20 -4.53
C TYR A 71 2.77 -3.85 -5.97
N HIS A 72 1.53 -4.13 -6.37
CA HIS A 72 1.07 -3.89 -7.75
C HIS A 72 1.07 -2.39 -8.13
N ASN A 73 0.70 -1.51 -7.20
CA ASN A 73 0.46 -0.09 -7.52
C ASN A 73 1.66 0.81 -7.23
N LEU A 74 2.50 0.48 -6.24
CA LEU A 74 3.61 1.33 -5.81
C LEU A 74 4.98 0.77 -6.22
N VAL A 75 5.12 -0.55 -6.37
CA VAL A 75 6.40 -1.19 -6.65
C VAL A 75 6.48 -1.63 -8.11
N GLU A 76 5.50 -2.38 -8.61
CA GLU A 76 5.48 -2.84 -10.02
C GLU A 76 5.50 -1.67 -11.01
N SER A 77 4.77 -0.59 -10.70
CA SER A 77 4.80 0.65 -11.49
C SER A 77 6.19 1.29 -11.55
N GLN A 78 7.05 1.08 -10.56
CA GLN A 78 8.43 1.58 -10.56
C GLN A 78 9.40 0.63 -11.29
N ILE A 79 9.14 -0.68 -11.24
CA ILE A 79 9.95 -1.70 -11.94
C ILE A 79 9.75 -1.60 -13.46
N ALA A 80 8.52 -1.38 -13.93
CA ALA A 80 8.19 -1.30 -15.35
C ALA A 80 8.76 -0.07 -16.09
N ILE A 81 9.30 0.91 -15.37
CA ILE A 81 9.88 2.15 -15.94
C ILE A 81 11.38 1.99 -16.21
N TYR A 82 12.01 0.89 -15.79
CA TYR A 82 13.41 0.62 -16.10
C TYR A 82 13.54 -0.15 -17.45
N PRO A 83 14.17 0.45 -18.48
CA PRO A 83 14.43 -0.21 -19.77
C PRO A 83 15.44 -1.36 -19.67
#